data_AF-A0A0P0VWT0-F1
#
_entry.id   AF-A0A0P0VWT0-F1
#
_cell.length_a   1.000
_cell.length_b   1.000
_cell.length_c   1.000
_cell.angle_alpha   90.00
_cell.angle_beta   90.00
_cell.angle_gamma   90.00
#
_symmetry.space_group_name_H-M   'P 1'
#
loop_
_entity.id
_entity.type
_entity.pdbx_description
1 polymer ?
#
loop_
_entity_poly.entity_id
_entity_poly.type
_entity_poly.pdbx_seq_one_letter_code
_entity_poly.pdbx_strand_id
1 'polypeptide(L)'
;MEEPPLLASTSRATASVASSSSANCPDPMDEGPSVSVPGLPFAEQLRAAGRGASSGSPGGPEAQVQALASISRGIYPLARAEALRGLAAVLETADAPGGVVELCHGCAVGLMRDEDEGVRLASVRLLYVRIS
;
A
#
# COMPACT_ATOMS: atom_id res chain seq x y z
N MET A 1 13.55 -14.83 56.01
CA MET A 1 13.03 -14.75 54.62
C MET A 1 14.20 -14.30 53.77
N GLU A 2 14.88 -15.28 53.20
CA GLU A 2 16.05 -15.10 52.33
C GLU A 2 15.57 -15.25 50.88
N GLU A 3 15.81 -14.24 50.05
CA GLU A 3 15.69 -14.29 48.58
C GLU A 3 16.99 -13.68 48.01
N PRO A 4 17.65 -14.33 47.04
CA PRO A 4 19.00 -13.99 46.58
C PRO A 4 19.01 -12.98 45.42
N PRO A 5 20.15 -12.31 45.15
CA PRO A 5 20.27 -11.30 44.11
C PRO A 5 20.62 -11.93 42.75
N LEU A 6 19.92 -11.54 41.69
CA LEU A 6 20.22 -11.95 40.31
C LEU A 6 21.30 -11.04 39.69
N LEU A 7 22.48 -11.63 39.48
CA LEU A 7 23.54 -11.17 38.59
C LEU A 7 23.14 -11.48 37.13
N ALA A 8 23.43 -10.56 36.19
CA ALA A 8 24.39 -10.78 35.09
C ALA A 8 24.20 -9.79 33.92
N SER A 9 25.33 -9.20 33.56
CA SER A 9 25.64 -8.25 32.47
C SER A 9 25.47 -8.81 31.04
N THR A 10 25.75 -7.93 30.04
CA THR A 10 26.30 -8.14 28.66
C THR A 10 25.34 -7.55 27.60
N SER A 11 25.68 -6.72 26.60
CA SER A 11 26.92 -6.06 26.17
C SER A 11 26.63 -4.89 25.20
N ARG A 12 27.54 -3.92 25.28
CA ARG A 12 28.01 -2.87 24.34
C ARG A 12 27.67 -3.01 22.84
N ALA A 13 27.26 -1.90 22.21
CA ALA A 13 27.62 -1.59 20.82
C ALA A 13 27.73 -0.07 20.61
N THR A 14 28.93 0.36 20.22
CA THR A 14 29.32 1.72 19.83
C THR A 14 29.09 1.90 18.33
N ALA A 15 28.41 2.97 17.91
CA ALA A 15 28.37 3.38 16.51
C ALA A 15 29.19 4.67 16.32
N SER A 16 30.30 4.54 15.59
CA SER A 16 31.06 5.67 15.03
C SER A 16 30.36 6.16 13.77
N VAL A 17 30.16 7.47 13.65
CA VAL A 17 29.75 8.11 12.40
C VAL A 17 30.99 8.78 11.82
N ALA A 18 31.44 8.27 10.67
CA ALA A 18 32.50 8.88 9.87
C ALA A 18 31.88 9.42 8.58
N SER A 19 32.14 10.70 8.32
CA SER A 19 31.78 11.43 7.11
C SER A 19 32.60 10.97 5.90
N SER A 20 31.97 10.98 4.72
CA SER A 20 32.48 11.18 3.33
C SER A 20 31.46 10.57 2.36
N SER A 21 31.25 10.96 1.12
CA SER A 21 31.48 12.14 0.28
C SER A 21 30.80 11.80 -1.05
N SER A 22 30.07 12.74 -1.63
CA SER A 22 29.74 12.89 -3.07
C SER A 22 29.35 11.66 -3.92
N ALA A 23 28.08 11.57 -4.33
CA ALA A 23 27.70 11.11 -5.67
C ALA A 23 26.23 11.46 -6.00
N ASN A 24 26.05 12.37 -6.97
CA ASN A 24 24.87 12.58 -7.82
C ASN A 24 23.47 12.50 -7.18
N CYS A 25 22.97 13.65 -6.70
CA CYS A 25 21.53 13.89 -6.69
C CYS A 25 21.11 14.34 -8.10
N PRO A 26 20.19 13.63 -8.79
CA PRO A 26 19.52 14.20 -9.97
C PRO A 26 18.70 15.42 -9.55
N ASP A 27 18.78 16.49 -10.35
CA ASP A 27 18.06 17.75 -10.15
C ASP A 27 16.55 17.50 -9.86
N PRO A 28 15.93 18.31 -8.97
CA PRO A 28 14.49 18.27 -8.81
C PRO A 28 13.85 18.67 -10.14
N MET A 29 12.92 17.81 -10.60
CA MET A 29 12.10 18.00 -11.79
C MET A 29 11.62 19.46 -11.88
N ASP A 30 11.95 20.11 -13.00
CA ASP A 30 11.31 21.34 -13.46
C ASP A 30 9.83 21.04 -13.71
N GLU A 31 9.01 21.17 -12.66
CA GLU A 31 7.56 21.22 -12.79
C GLU A 31 7.20 22.51 -13.53
N GLY A 32 7.18 22.42 -14.86
CA GLY A 32 6.61 23.45 -15.71
C GLY A 32 5.18 23.78 -15.24
N PRO A 33 4.77 25.06 -15.27
CA PRO A 33 3.50 25.48 -14.70
C PRO A 33 2.36 24.71 -15.34
N SER A 34 1.67 23.89 -14.53
CA SER A 34 0.40 23.29 -14.92
C SER A 34 -0.58 24.42 -15.25
N VAL A 35 -0.76 24.68 -16.54
CA VAL A 35 -1.74 25.62 -17.06
C VAL A 35 -3.11 25.09 -16.67
N SER A 36 -3.63 25.60 -15.54
CA SER A 36 -5.02 25.43 -15.16
C SER A 36 -5.85 26.10 -16.25
N VAL A 37 -6.50 25.31 -17.12
CA VAL A 37 -7.44 25.84 -18.11
C VAL A 37 -8.61 26.44 -17.33
N PRO A 38 -8.82 27.77 -17.33
CA PRO A 38 -9.92 28.38 -16.63
C PRO A 38 -11.23 27.94 -17.30
N GLY A 39 -12.14 27.31 -16.55
CA GLY A 39 -13.49 26.97 -17.03
C GLY A 39 -13.84 25.48 -17.10
N LEU A 40 -12.90 24.56 -16.81
CA LEU A 40 -13.26 23.14 -16.67
C LEU A 40 -13.95 22.90 -15.33
N PRO A 41 -15.14 22.24 -15.29
CA PRO A 41 -15.74 21.80 -14.04
C PRO A 41 -14.77 20.91 -13.25
N PHE A 42 -14.83 20.98 -11.91
CA PHE A 42 -13.92 20.24 -11.01
C PHE A 42 -13.81 18.74 -11.36
N ALA A 43 -14.90 18.12 -11.80
CA ALA A 43 -14.93 16.74 -12.25
C ALA A 43 -14.04 16.48 -13.49
N GLU A 44 -13.96 17.43 -14.42
CA GLU A 44 -13.08 17.33 -15.59
C GLU A 44 -11.63 17.67 -15.24
N GLN A 45 -11.38 18.56 -14.28
CA GLN A 45 -10.04 18.79 -13.74
C GLN A 45 -9.49 17.52 -13.08
N LEU A 46 -10.29 16.85 -12.25
CA LEU A 46 -9.91 15.56 -11.65
C LEU A 46 -9.70 14.48 -12.72
N ARG A 47 -10.58 14.41 -13.72
CA ARG A 47 -10.42 13.45 -14.83
C ARG A 47 -9.14 13.73 -15.63
N ALA A 48 -8.82 15.00 -15.89
CA ALA A 48 -7.60 15.40 -16.59
C ALA A 48 -6.35 15.08 -15.77
N ALA A 49 -6.36 15.38 -14.47
CA ALA A 49 -5.27 15.04 -13.54
C ALA A 49 -5.07 13.51 -13.44
N GLY A 50 -6.15 12.73 -13.38
CA GLY A 50 -6.11 11.27 -13.33
C GLY A 50 -5.69 10.61 -14.66
N ARG A 51 -5.81 11.31 -15.78
CA ARG A 51 -5.47 10.80 -17.12
C ARG A 51 -3.96 10.92 -17.44
N GLY A 52 -3.20 11.65 -16.62
CA GLY A 52 -1.75 11.83 -16.74
C GLY A 52 -0.91 10.80 -15.98
N ALA A 53 -1.51 9.92 -15.18
CA ALA A 53 -0.81 8.76 -14.61
C ALA A 53 -0.61 7.71 -15.71
N SER A 54 0.44 7.93 -16.51
CA SER A 54 0.93 7.04 -17.54
C SER A 54 0.84 5.58 -17.11
N SER A 55 0.20 4.75 -17.95
CA SER A 55 0.17 3.30 -17.88
C SER A 55 1.53 2.68 -18.21
N GLY A 56 2.59 3.16 -17.55
CA GLY A 56 3.93 2.60 -17.59
C GLY A 56 4.03 1.53 -16.51
N SER A 57 3.89 0.26 -16.90
CA SER A 57 4.14 -0.89 -16.04
C SER A 57 5.61 -0.92 -15.59
N PRO A 58 5.91 -1.07 -14.29
CA PRO A 58 7.15 -1.71 -13.89
C PRO A 58 6.90 -3.08 -13.24
N GLY A 59 5.68 -3.62 -13.26
CA GLY A 59 5.43 -4.92 -12.65
C GLY A 59 4.11 -5.54 -13.07
N GLY A 60 4.12 -6.86 -13.22
CA GLY A 60 2.94 -7.65 -13.55
C GLY A 60 1.86 -7.62 -12.46
N PRO A 61 0.82 -8.48 -12.56
CA PRO A 61 -0.28 -8.51 -11.59
C PRO A 61 0.20 -8.62 -10.13
N GLU A 62 1.33 -9.27 -9.89
CA GLU A 62 1.95 -9.36 -8.58
C GLU A 62 2.34 -8.00 -7.98
N ALA A 63 2.95 -7.11 -8.77
CA ALA A 63 3.32 -5.78 -8.29
C ALA A 63 2.08 -4.93 -7.98
N GLN A 64 1.03 -5.07 -8.79
CA GLN A 64 -0.25 -4.43 -8.53
C GLN A 64 -0.87 -4.93 -7.21
N VAL A 65 -0.86 -6.25 -6.97
CA VAL A 65 -1.34 -6.85 -5.72
C VAL A 65 -0.52 -6.35 -4.52
N GLN A 66 0.81 -6.29 -4.63
CA GLN A 66 1.68 -5.79 -3.57
C GLN A 66 1.40 -4.31 -3.23
N ALA A 67 1.18 -3.48 -4.25
CA ALA A 67 0.82 -2.09 -4.07
C ALA A 67 -0.54 -1.94 -3.35
N LEU A 68 -1.55 -2.67 -3.80
CA LEU A 68 -2.88 -2.68 -3.17
C LEU A 68 -2.83 -3.21 -1.73
N ALA A 69 -2.10 -4.30 -1.48
CA ALA A 69 -1.91 -4.85 -0.14
C ALA A 69 -1.18 -3.86 0.79
N SER A 70 -0.32 -3.00 0.25
CA SER A 70 0.32 -1.93 1.01
C SER A 70 -0.66 -0.80 1.34
N ILE A 71 -1.49 -0.38 0.37
CA ILE A 71 -2.54 0.63 0.57
C ILE A 71 -3.59 0.14 1.59
N SER A 72 -3.91 -1.15 1.61
CA SER A 72 -4.87 -1.73 2.55
C SER A 72 -4.42 -1.65 4.01
N ARG A 73 -3.16 -1.29 4.29
CA ARG A 73 -2.62 -1.08 5.64
C ARG A 73 -2.61 0.40 6.06
N GLY A 74 -3.08 1.29 5.19
CA GLY A 74 -3.08 2.74 5.42
C GLY A 74 -4.11 3.19 6.47
N ILE A 75 -3.96 4.43 6.95
CA ILE A 75 -4.82 5.00 7.99
C ILE A 75 -6.21 5.42 7.48
N TYR A 76 -6.35 5.71 6.18
CA TYR A 76 -7.59 6.21 5.60
C TYR A 76 -8.56 5.06 5.28
N PRO A 77 -9.76 5.00 5.89
CA PRO A 77 -10.71 3.91 5.67
C PRO A 77 -11.12 3.74 4.20
N LEU A 78 -11.39 4.85 3.51
CA LEU A 78 -11.73 4.83 2.09
C LEU A 78 -10.63 4.18 1.25
N ALA A 79 -9.37 4.51 1.49
CA ALA A 79 -8.24 3.94 0.77
C ALA A 79 -8.10 2.44 1.03
N ARG A 80 -8.29 2.00 2.29
CA ARG A 80 -8.29 0.56 2.62
C ARG A 80 -9.41 -0.19 1.90
N ALA A 81 -10.62 0.38 1.90
CA ALA A 81 -11.77 -0.23 1.24
C ALA A 81 -11.62 -0.32 -0.28
N GLU A 82 -11.07 0.73 -0.93
CA GLU A 82 -10.77 0.70 -2.37
C GLU A 82 -9.63 -0.28 -2.70
N ALA A 83 -8.61 -0.37 -1.84
CA ALA A 83 -7.55 -1.35 -2.02
C ALA A 83 -8.08 -2.79 -2.03
N LEU A 84 -8.97 -3.12 -1.08
CA LEU A 84 -9.64 -4.43 -1.03
C LEU A 84 -10.52 -4.70 -2.26
N ARG A 85 -11.24 -3.68 -2.76
CA ARG A 85 -11.99 -3.79 -4.03
C ARG A 85 -11.08 -4.02 -5.22
N GLY A 86 -9.93 -3.35 -5.26
CA GLY A 86 -8.91 -3.58 -6.29
C GLY A 86 -8.36 -5.01 -6.24
N LEU A 87 -8.06 -5.52 -5.03
CA LEU A 87 -7.61 -6.91 -4.85
C LEU A 87 -8.67 -7.91 -5.35
N ALA A 88 -9.95 -7.65 -5.10
CA ALA A 88 -11.05 -8.47 -5.60
C ALA A 88 -11.06 -8.50 -7.14
N ALA A 89 -10.97 -7.34 -7.78
CA ALA A 89 -10.93 -7.23 -9.24
C ALA A 89 -9.73 -7.97 -9.87
N VAL A 90 -8.57 -7.99 -9.20
CA VAL A 90 -7.41 -8.78 -9.65
C VAL A 90 -7.73 -10.28 -9.60
N LEU A 91 -8.35 -10.76 -8.51
CA LEU A 91 -8.70 -12.18 -8.37
C LEU A 91 -9.81 -12.66 -9.31
N GLU A 92 -10.71 -11.75 -9.71
CA GLU A 92 -11.77 -12.00 -10.69
C GLU A 92 -11.22 -12.17 -12.12
N THR A 93 -10.16 -11.43 -12.46
CA THR A 93 -9.67 -11.33 -13.85
C THR A 93 -8.46 -12.20 -14.16
N ALA A 94 -7.67 -12.58 -13.15
CA ALA A 94 -6.45 -13.37 -13.34
C ALA A 94 -6.63 -14.78 -12.82
N ASP A 95 -6.07 -15.78 -13.51
CA ASP A 95 -5.67 -17.02 -12.86
C ASP A 95 -4.48 -16.70 -11.93
N ALA A 96 -4.80 -16.17 -10.77
CA ALA A 96 -3.82 -15.65 -9.84
C ALA A 96 -3.02 -16.82 -9.25
N PRO A 97 -1.68 -16.73 -9.21
CA PRO A 97 -0.88 -17.75 -8.57
C PRO A 97 -1.29 -17.89 -7.10
N GLY A 98 -1.15 -19.09 -6.52
CA GLY A 98 -1.60 -19.38 -5.15
C GLY A 98 -1.12 -18.35 -4.11
N GLY A 99 0.12 -17.86 -4.24
CA GLY A 99 0.66 -16.82 -3.34
C GLY A 99 -0.07 -15.47 -3.41
N VAL A 100 -0.60 -15.08 -4.57
CA VAL A 100 -1.45 -13.88 -4.69
C VAL A 100 -2.78 -14.08 -3.98
N VAL A 101 -3.39 -15.26 -4.13
CA VAL A 101 -4.64 -15.62 -3.44
C VAL A 101 -4.45 -15.60 -1.92
N GLU A 102 -3.36 -16.21 -1.42
CA GLU A 102 -3.02 -16.23 0.00
C GLU A 102 -2.79 -14.82 0.56
N LEU A 103 -2.09 -13.95 -0.18
CA LEU A 103 -1.86 -12.56 0.22
C LEU A 103 -3.18 -11.77 0.31
N CYS A 104 -4.03 -11.88 -0.71
CA CYS A 104 -5.36 -11.25 -0.71
C CYS A 104 -6.22 -11.74 0.46
N HIS A 105 -6.23 -13.05 0.71
CA HIS A 105 -6.94 -13.66 1.83
C HIS A 105 -6.41 -13.15 3.18
N GLY A 106 -5.09 -13.09 3.36
CA GLY A 106 -4.45 -12.56 4.57
C GLY A 106 -4.83 -11.09 4.83
N CYS A 107 -4.86 -10.25 3.79
CA CYS A 107 -5.34 -8.88 3.89
C CYS A 107 -6.81 -8.82 4.32
N ALA A 108 -7.69 -9.61 3.71
CA ALA A 108 -9.11 -9.61 4.02
C ALA A 108 -9.39 -10.07 5.46
N VAL A 109 -8.76 -11.17 5.91
CA VAL A 109 -8.90 -11.70 7.28
C VAL A 109 -8.44 -10.67 8.31
N GLY A 110 -7.30 -10.01 8.07
CA GLY A 110 -6.78 -8.97 8.97
C GLY A 110 -7.70 -7.75 9.11
N LEU A 111 -8.52 -7.48 8.09
CA LEU A 111 -9.41 -6.32 8.01
C LEU A 111 -10.90 -6.66 8.25
N MET A 112 -11.23 -7.88 8.67
CA MET A 112 -12.61 -8.22 9.05
C MET A 112 -13.08 -7.50 10.32
N ARG A 113 -12.12 -7.10 11.18
CA ARG A 113 -12.38 -6.36 12.42
C ARG A 113 -12.03 -4.89 12.30
N ASP A 114 -11.96 -4.37 11.08
CA ASP A 114 -11.73 -2.95 10.85
C ASP A 114 -12.86 -2.12 11.48
N GLU A 115 -12.52 -0.96 12.04
CA GLU A 115 -13.48 -0.04 12.66
C GLU A 115 -14.50 0.49 11.62
N ASP A 116 -14.09 0.63 10.37
CA ASP A 116 -14.92 1.13 9.29
C ASP A 116 -15.77 0.03 8.64
N GLU A 117 -17.08 0.27 8.53
CA GLU A 117 -18.02 -0.68 7.92
C GLU A 117 -17.73 -0.95 6.45
N GLY A 118 -17.33 0.08 5.69
CA GLY A 118 -16.99 -0.05 4.28
C GLY A 118 -15.77 -0.96 4.06
N VAL A 119 -14.79 -0.90 4.96
CA VAL A 119 -13.65 -1.83 4.95
C VAL A 119 -14.09 -3.24 5.28
N ARG A 120 -14.90 -3.44 6.35
CA ARG A 120 -15.40 -4.78 6.70
C ARG A 120 -16.20 -5.43 5.56
N LEU A 121 -17.09 -4.67 4.91
CA LEU A 121 -17.87 -5.15 3.77
C LEU A 121 -16.97 -5.50 2.57
N ALA A 122 -15.94 -4.70 2.30
CA ALA A 122 -14.98 -4.99 1.26
C ALA A 122 -14.15 -6.25 1.57
N SER A 123 -13.76 -6.46 2.83
CA SER A 123 -13.06 -7.67 3.30
C SER A 123 -13.91 -8.92 3.08
N VAL A 124 -15.20 -8.86 3.44
CA VAL A 124 -16.14 -9.96 3.19
C VAL A 124 -16.21 -10.26 1.71
N ARG A 125 -16.45 -9.24 0.85
CA ARG A 125 -16.50 -9.45 -0.60
C ARG A 125 -15.24 -10.13 -1.12
N LEU A 126 -14.05 -9.66 -0.73
CA LEU A 126 -12.78 -10.23 -1.15
C LEU A 126 -12.65 -11.72 -0.78
N LEU A 127 -13.13 -12.14 0.39
CA LEU A 127 -13.13 -13.56 0.81
C LEU A 127 -14.04 -14.45 -0.06
N TYR A 128 -15.09 -13.88 -0.66
CA TYR A 128 -16.07 -14.64 -1.45
C TYR A 128 -15.84 -14.60 -2.96
N VAL A 129 -14.87 -13.83 -3.47
CA VAL A 129 -14.59 -13.65 -4.92
C VAL A 129 -14.35 -14.98 -5.67
N ARG A 130 -13.94 -16.06 -5.00
CA ARG A 130 -13.69 -17.38 -5.60
C ARG A 130 -14.58 -18.51 -5.07
N ILE A 131 -15.53 -18.19 -4.19
CA ILE A 131 -16.46 -19.17 -3.60
C ILE A 131 -17.79 -19.21 -4.41
N SER A 132 -18.04 -18.22 -5.28
CA SER A 132 -19.20 -18.19 -6.18
C SER A 132 -18.85 -18.64 -7.59
#